data_AF-A0A8S0Q9R2-F1
#
_entry.id   AF-A0A8S0Q9R2-F1
#
_cell.length_a   1.000
_cell.length_b   1.000
_cell.length_c   1.000
_cell.angle_alpha   90.00
_cell.angle_beta   90.00
_cell.angle_gamma   90.00
#
_symmetry.space_group_name_H-M   'P 1'
#
loop_
_entity.id
_entity.type
_entity.pdbx_description
1 polymer ?
#
loop_
_entity_poly.entity_id
_entity_poly.type
_entity_poly.pdbx_seq_one_letter_code
_entity_poly.pdbx_strand_id
1 'polypeptide(L)'
;MRPPRGRGGFGGGGFRGGRDGGGRGGRGGGRFGGGRFPPRDEGPPAEVIEVSSFVHACEGDAVTKLTNEKIPYFNAPIYLQNKTQIGKVDEIFGPINESYFSIKMMEGIVATSYSAGEKFYIDPAKLLPLSRFLQQPKYVLYFTVFKLPNGVYMLT
;
A
#
# COMPACT_ATOMS: atom_id res chain seq x y z
N MET A 1 -38.79 -49.40 36.52
CA MET A 1 -39.68 -49.10 37.67
C MET A 1 -39.63 -47.60 37.97
N ARG A 2 -40.79 -46.95 38.11
CA ARG A 2 -41.03 -45.60 38.72
C ARG A 2 -41.71 -45.89 40.08
N PRO A 3 -41.69 -45.05 41.15
CA PRO A 3 -41.95 -43.59 41.19
C PRO A 3 -41.15 -42.86 42.35
N PRO A 4 -41.53 -41.70 42.95
CA PRO A 4 -42.58 -40.70 42.65
C PRO A 4 -42.16 -39.20 42.68
N ARG A 5 -43.02 -38.39 42.06
CA ARG A 5 -43.20 -36.95 42.25
C ARG A 5 -43.66 -36.62 43.69
N GLY A 6 -43.09 -35.59 44.31
CA GLY A 6 -43.69 -34.80 45.41
C GLY A 6 -43.36 -33.33 45.14
N ARG A 7 -44.32 -32.47 44.77
CA ARG A 7 -45.39 -31.83 45.57
C ARG A 7 -44.85 -30.65 46.40
N GLY A 8 -45.10 -29.45 45.90
CA GLY A 8 -44.90 -28.18 46.60
C GLY A 8 -45.20 -27.00 45.70
N GLY A 9 -46.49 -26.67 45.55
CA GLY A 9 -46.93 -25.43 44.92
C GLY A 9 -46.91 -24.27 45.93
N PHE A 10 -47.04 -23.03 45.42
CA PHE A 10 -47.95 -21.96 45.85
C PHE A 10 -47.39 -20.56 45.53
N GLY A 11 -48.19 -19.78 44.78
CA GLY A 11 -48.13 -18.30 44.69
C GLY A 11 -47.03 -17.75 43.78
N GLY A 12 -47.27 -16.88 42.81
CA GLY A 12 -48.38 -15.97 42.61
C GLY A 12 -47.81 -14.60 42.23
N GLY A 13 -48.06 -14.15 41.01
CA GLY A 13 -48.15 -12.72 40.66
C GLY A 13 -46.86 -11.92 40.44
N GLY A 14 -46.91 -11.06 39.42
CA GLY A 14 -46.43 -9.69 39.60
C GLY A 14 -45.16 -9.30 38.86
N PHE A 15 -45.35 -8.68 37.69
CA PHE A 15 -44.37 -7.79 37.07
C PHE A 15 -44.10 -6.54 37.94
N ARG A 16 -42.92 -5.95 37.74
CA ARG A 16 -42.52 -4.53 37.98
C ARG A 16 -41.87 -4.20 39.33
N GLY A 17 -40.66 -3.65 39.25
CA GLY A 17 -40.12 -2.73 40.27
C GLY A 17 -38.70 -3.06 40.71
N GLY A 18 -37.71 -2.37 40.15
CA GLY A 18 -36.32 -2.50 40.56
C GLY A 18 -35.46 -1.38 40.00
N ARG A 19 -35.89 -0.14 40.25
CA ARG A 19 -35.13 1.08 39.99
C ARG A 19 -34.24 1.35 41.20
N ASP A 20 -32.98 1.65 40.91
CA ASP A 20 -32.03 2.45 41.71
C ASP A 20 -31.40 1.84 42.97
N GLY A 21 -30.07 1.75 42.96
CA GLY A 21 -29.28 1.87 44.19
C GLY A 21 -27.91 1.19 44.19
N GLY A 22 -26.86 1.93 43.82
CA GLY A 22 -25.53 1.74 44.43
C GLY A 22 -24.42 1.23 43.51
N GLY A 23 -23.82 2.16 42.76
CA GLY A 23 -22.65 1.91 41.93
C GLY A 23 -21.45 1.33 42.67
N ARG A 24 -20.83 0.33 42.04
CA ARG A 24 -19.43 -0.06 42.25
C ARG A 24 -18.73 -0.18 40.90
N GLY A 25 -18.02 0.90 40.54
CA GLY A 25 -16.71 0.78 39.89
C GLY A 25 -16.68 0.32 38.43
N GLY A 26 -17.41 1.00 37.54
CA GLY A 26 -17.04 1.04 36.12
C GLY A 26 -15.74 1.83 35.94
N ARG A 27 -14.59 1.17 36.08
CA ARG A 27 -13.32 1.63 35.52
C ARG A 27 -13.33 1.16 34.05
N GLY A 28 -13.57 2.03 33.06
CA GLY A 28 -12.76 3.22 32.85
C GLY A 28 -11.36 2.83 32.37
N GLY A 29 -11.29 1.93 31.39
CA GLY A 29 -10.07 1.55 30.68
C GLY A 29 -10.14 1.99 29.22
N GLY A 30 -10.37 3.29 29.00
CA GLY A 30 -10.16 3.89 27.69
C GLY A 30 -8.68 4.24 27.52
N ARG A 31 -8.19 4.06 26.28
CA ARG A 31 -6.86 4.41 25.73
C ARG A 31 -5.83 3.29 25.75
N PHE A 32 -5.88 2.43 24.72
CA PHE A 32 -4.82 2.13 23.75
C PHE A 32 -5.52 1.36 22.61
N GLY A 33 -6.07 2.00 21.57
CA GLY A 33 -5.27 2.69 20.57
C GLY A 33 -4.63 1.66 19.63
N GLY A 34 -5.44 0.94 18.84
CA GLY A 34 -4.97 -0.03 17.85
C GLY A 34 -6.09 -0.28 16.85
N GLY A 35 -6.25 0.67 15.94
CA GLY A 35 -7.38 0.74 15.03
C GLY A 35 -7.61 -0.55 14.24
N ARG A 36 -8.89 -0.82 14.03
CA ARG A 36 -9.43 -1.56 12.89
C ARG A 36 -8.67 -1.18 11.61
N PHE A 37 -7.76 -2.03 11.19
CA PHE A 37 -7.43 -2.16 9.79
C PHE A 37 -7.53 -3.64 9.50
N PRO A 38 -8.55 -4.12 8.74
CA PRO A 38 -8.34 -5.36 8.00
C PRO A 38 -7.05 -5.20 7.20
N PRO A 39 -6.36 -6.30 6.82
CA PRO A 39 -5.40 -6.21 5.72
C PRO A 39 -6.09 -5.40 4.64
N ARG A 40 -5.52 -4.23 4.29
CA ARG A 40 -5.94 -3.55 3.08
C ARG A 40 -5.48 -4.49 1.98
N ASP A 41 -6.29 -5.49 1.68
CA ASP A 41 -6.46 -5.94 0.32
C ASP A 41 -6.91 -4.67 -0.41
N GLU A 42 -5.91 -3.86 -0.80
CA GLU A 42 -6.05 -2.79 -1.77
C GLU A 42 -6.67 -3.49 -2.96
N GLY A 43 -8.00 -3.37 -3.04
CA GLY A 43 -8.75 -3.85 -4.18
C GLY A 43 -8.09 -3.34 -5.47
N PRO A 44 -8.35 -4.02 -6.59
CA PRO A 44 -7.68 -3.71 -7.85
C PRO A 44 -7.64 -2.20 -8.07
N PRO A 45 -6.45 -1.63 -8.36
CA PRO A 45 -6.24 -0.20 -8.33
C PRO A 45 -7.26 0.51 -9.22
N ALA A 46 -7.70 1.69 -8.75
CA ALA A 46 -8.69 2.50 -9.44
C ALA A 46 -8.26 2.73 -10.90
N GLU A 47 -6.97 2.97 -11.11
CA GLU A 47 -6.33 3.14 -12.40
C GLU A 47 -4.93 2.51 -12.39
N VAL A 48 -4.51 2.02 -13.54
CA VAL A 48 -3.16 1.48 -13.74
C VAL A 48 -2.48 2.29 -14.83
N ILE A 49 -1.21 2.65 -14.62
CA ILE A 49 -0.42 3.42 -15.57
C ILE A 49 0.73 2.59 -16.10
N GLU A 50 1.13 2.85 -17.34
CA GLU A 50 2.27 2.18 -17.97
C GLU A 50 3.56 2.53 -17.20
N VAL A 51 4.31 1.49 -16.82
CA VAL A 51 5.55 1.64 -16.04
C VAL A 51 6.77 1.12 -16.79
N SER A 52 6.64 0.02 -17.52
CA SER A 52 7.76 -0.64 -18.17
C SER A 52 7.35 -1.45 -19.38
N SER A 53 8.35 -1.81 -20.18
CA SER A 53 8.24 -2.76 -21.27
C SER A 53 9.03 -4.04 -20.99
N PHE A 54 8.45 -5.18 -21.31
CA PHE A 54 9.10 -6.49 -21.19
C PHE A 54 10.33 -6.55 -22.10
N VAL A 55 11.44 -7.07 -21.58
CA VAL A 55 12.68 -7.27 -22.33
C VAL A 55 12.90 -8.75 -22.58
N HIS A 56 13.04 -9.53 -21.51
CA HIS A 56 13.25 -10.97 -21.57
C HIS A 56 12.88 -11.64 -20.24
N ALA A 57 12.68 -12.96 -20.27
CA ALA A 57 12.52 -13.78 -19.07
C ALA A 57 13.89 -14.27 -18.58
N CYS A 58 14.13 -14.26 -17.27
CA CYS A 58 15.35 -14.76 -16.65
C CYS A 58 14.99 -15.61 -15.43
N GLU A 59 15.34 -16.90 -15.45
CA GLU A 59 15.14 -17.84 -14.33
C GLU A 59 13.71 -17.93 -13.75
N GLY A 60 12.69 -17.57 -14.53
CA GLY A 60 11.29 -17.54 -14.10
C GLY A 60 10.75 -16.15 -13.76
N ASP A 61 11.62 -15.15 -13.65
CA ASP A 61 11.26 -13.75 -13.48
C ASP A 61 11.20 -13.02 -14.84
N ALA A 62 10.42 -11.94 -14.89
CA ALA A 62 10.36 -11.07 -16.05
C ALA A 62 11.27 -9.87 -15.84
N VAL A 63 12.24 -9.66 -16.74
CA VAL A 63 13.08 -8.48 -16.77
C VAL A 63 12.45 -7.44 -17.68
N THR A 64 12.28 -6.23 -17.13
CA THR A 64 11.56 -5.14 -17.82
C THR A 64 12.36 -3.85 -17.78
N LYS A 65 12.25 -3.03 -18.82
CA LYS A 65 12.88 -1.72 -18.92
C LYS A 65 11.90 -0.65 -18.45
N LEU A 66 12.30 0.17 -17.48
CA LEU A 66 11.50 1.28 -17.00
C LEU A 66 11.34 2.32 -18.11
N THR A 67 10.09 2.64 -18.45
CA THR A 67 9.75 3.69 -19.43
C THR A 67 9.22 4.95 -18.76
N ASN A 68 8.94 4.89 -17.45
CA ASN A 68 8.41 5.97 -16.65
C ASN A 68 9.52 6.76 -15.93
N GLU A 69 9.27 8.05 -15.65
CA GLU A 69 10.20 8.91 -14.90
C GLU A 69 10.30 8.53 -13.41
N LYS A 70 9.28 7.85 -12.88
CA LYS A 70 9.20 7.47 -11.47
C LYS A 70 9.59 6.00 -11.28
N ILE A 71 10.29 5.73 -10.18
CA ILE A 71 10.76 4.38 -9.83
C ILE A 71 9.65 3.64 -9.06
N PRO A 72 9.29 2.40 -9.42
CA PRO A 72 8.31 1.63 -8.66
C PRO A 72 8.79 1.28 -7.25
N TYR A 73 7.86 1.12 -6.30
CA TYR A 73 8.21 0.60 -4.97
C TYR A 73 8.65 -0.88 -5.10
N PHE A 74 9.62 -1.27 -4.27
CA PHE A 74 9.92 -2.69 -4.06
C PHE A 74 8.68 -3.44 -3.58
N ASN A 75 8.49 -4.68 -4.03
CA ASN A 75 7.32 -5.52 -3.76
C ASN A 75 5.98 -4.91 -4.23
N ALA A 76 5.97 -3.87 -5.06
CA ALA A 76 4.73 -3.35 -5.62
C ALA A 76 4.12 -4.37 -6.61
N PRO A 77 2.78 -4.58 -6.57
CA PRO A 77 2.11 -5.46 -7.51
C PRO A 77 2.16 -4.86 -8.92
N ILE A 78 2.47 -5.71 -9.90
CA ILE A 78 2.46 -5.37 -11.32
C ILE A 78 1.23 -5.98 -11.97
N TYR A 79 0.62 -5.21 -12.86
CA TYR A 79 -0.60 -5.54 -13.55
C TYR A 79 -0.42 -5.47 -15.07
N LEU A 80 -1.32 -6.14 -15.78
CA LEU A 80 -1.53 -5.94 -17.21
C LEU A 80 -2.57 -4.83 -17.45
N GLN A 81 -2.78 -4.47 -18.71
CA GLN A 81 -3.76 -3.45 -19.10
C GLN A 81 -5.19 -3.78 -18.63
N ASN A 82 -5.51 -5.07 -18.53
CA ASN A 82 -6.79 -5.58 -18.02
C ASN A 82 -6.89 -5.56 -16.47
N LYS A 83 -5.91 -4.97 -15.77
CA LYS A 83 -5.78 -4.97 -14.30
C LYS A 83 -5.58 -6.34 -13.67
N THR A 84 -5.24 -7.36 -14.46
CA THR A 84 -4.83 -8.66 -13.92
C THR A 84 -3.44 -8.53 -13.32
N GLN A 85 -3.32 -8.86 -12.04
CA GLN A 85 -2.02 -8.93 -11.38
C GLN A 85 -1.21 -10.08 -11.97
N ILE A 86 0.06 -9.84 -12.27
CA ILE A 86 0.96 -10.86 -12.83
C ILE A 86 2.11 -11.24 -11.90
N GLY A 87 2.44 -10.35 -10.97
CA GLY A 87 3.63 -10.48 -10.16
C GLY A 87 3.82 -9.28 -9.27
N LYS A 88 5.02 -9.18 -8.72
CA LYS A 88 5.46 -8.05 -7.92
C LYS A 88 6.90 -7.69 -8.26
N VAL A 89 7.27 -6.43 -8.08
CA VAL A 89 8.65 -5.97 -8.26
C VAL A 89 9.55 -6.62 -7.22
N ASP A 90 10.67 -7.22 -7.63
CA ASP A 90 11.66 -7.82 -6.72
C ASP A 90 12.91 -6.94 -6.63
N GLU A 91 13.63 -6.79 -7.74
CA GLU A 91 14.90 -6.08 -7.79
C GLU A 91 14.88 -4.96 -8.84
N ILE A 92 15.47 -3.81 -8.50
CA ILE A 92 15.61 -2.65 -9.39
C ILE A 92 17.11 -2.42 -9.60
N PHE A 93 17.55 -2.40 -10.85
CA PHE A 93 18.96 -2.36 -11.24
C PHE A 93 19.18 -1.54 -12.51
N GLY A 94 20.44 -1.35 -12.90
CA GLY A 94 20.84 -0.57 -14.07
C GLY A 94 21.07 0.91 -13.77
N PRO A 95 21.52 1.68 -14.77
CA PRO A 95 21.77 3.11 -14.63
C PRO A 95 20.47 3.90 -14.44
N ILE A 96 20.58 5.09 -13.84
CA ILE A 96 19.43 5.98 -13.57
C ILE A 96 18.70 6.39 -14.86
N ASN A 97 19.44 6.53 -15.97
CA ASN A 97 18.87 6.91 -17.26
C ASN A 97 18.11 5.75 -17.94
N GLU A 98 18.49 4.51 -17.64
CA GLU A 98 17.90 3.30 -18.21
C GLU A 98 17.81 2.23 -17.14
N SER A 99 16.89 2.44 -16.20
CA SER A 99 16.68 1.49 -15.11
C SER A 99 15.87 0.29 -15.59
N TYR A 100 16.20 -0.86 -15.04
CA TYR A 100 15.53 -2.13 -15.25
C TYR A 100 15.01 -2.64 -13.92
N PHE A 101 14.01 -3.50 -13.96
CA PHE A 101 13.60 -4.24 -12.78
C PHE A 101 13.12 -5.63 -13.13
N SER A 102 13.35 -6.55 -12.19
CA SER A 102 12.79 -7.90 -12.22
C SER A 102 11.42 -7.90 -11.56
N ILE A 103 10.52 -8.68 -12.15
CA ILE A 103 9.20 -8.95 -11.60
C ILE A 103 9.19 -10.43 -11.23
N LYS A 104 8.93 -10.68 -9.95
CA LYS A 104 8.64 -12.02 -9.45
C LYS A 104 7.24 -12.42 -9.89
N MET A 105 7.16 -13.39 -10.80
CA MET A 105 5.90 -13.89 -11.33
C MET A 105 5.07 -14.55 -10.23
N MET A 106 3.74 -14.41 -10.31
CA MET A 106 2.84 -15.21 -9.47
C MET A 106 2.75 -16.65 -9.96
N GLU A 107 2.29 -17.53 -9.07
CA GLU A 107 2.08 -18.93 -9.41
C GLU A 107 1.12 -19.08 -10.61
N GLY A 108 1.52 -19.91 -11.58
CA GLY A 108 0.76 -20.14 -12.81
C GLY A 108 1.02 -19.13 -13.93
N ILE A 109 1.83 -18.09 -13.70
CA ILE A 109 2.22 -17.11 -14.72
C ILE A 109 3.68 -17.36 -15.13
N VAL A 110 3.92 -17.51 -16.42
CA VAL A 110 5.24 -17.85 -16.96
C VAL A 110 5.80 -16.64 -17.68
N ALA A 111 6.95 -16.12 -17.24
CA ALA A 111 7.56 -14.95 -17.86
C ALA A 111 7.85 -15.13 -19.38
N THR A 112 8.11 -16.36 -19.84
CA THR A 112 8.36 -16.66 -21.26
C THR A 112 7.12 -16.60 -22.14
N SER A 113 5.90 -16.46 -21.57
CA SER A 113 4.69 -16.26 -22.38
C SER A 113 4.60 -14.86 -22.97
N TYR A 114 5.34 -13.90 -22.40
CA TYR A 114 5.34 -12.51 -22.83
C TYR A 114 6.38 -12.26 -23.92
N SER A 115 6.09 -11.31 -24.80
CA SER A 115 6.98 -10.92 -25.90
C SER A 115 7.70 -9.61 -25.60
N ALA A 116 8.91 -9.45 -26.15
CA ALA A 116 9.67 -8.20 -26.01
C ALA A 116 8.83 -7.00 -26.49
N GLY A 117 8.77 -5.95 -25.66
CA GLY A 117 7.96 -4.74 -25.91
C GLY A 117 6.56 -4.76 -25.29
N GLU A 118 6.14 -5.86 -24.67
CA GLU A 118 4.85 -5.92 -23.98
C GLU A 118 4.82 -4.98 -22.77
N LYS A 119 3.71 -4.27 -22.57
CA LYS A 119 3.62 -3.19 -21.59
C LYS A 119 3.09 -3.70 -20.26
N PHE A 120 3.75 -3.31 -19.19
CA PHE A 120 3.30 -3.56 -17.83
C PHE A 120 2.82 -2.29 -17.16
N TYR A 121 1.92 -2.48 -16.20
CA TYR A 121 1.21 -1.42 -15.53
C TYR A 121 1.32 -1.52 -14.02
N ILE A 122 1.24 -0.38 -13.35
CA ILE A 122 1.30 -0.27 -11.89
C ILE A 122 0.30 0.77 -11.40
N ASP A 123 -0.06 0.68 -10.12
CA ASP A 123 -0.78 1.75 -9.44
C ASP A 123 0.13 3.00 -9.32
N PRO A 124 -0.31 4.19 -9.80
CA PRO A 124 0.44 5.43 -9.66
C PRO A 124 0.80 5.80 -8.21
N ALA A 125 0.05 5.32 -7.21
CA ALA A 125 0.36 5.51 -5.79
C ALA A 125 1.60 4.72 -5.33
N LYS A 126 1.99 3.68 -6.09
CA LYS A 126 3.17 2.84 -5.83
C LYS A 126 4.38 3.23 -6.69
N LEU A 127 4.52 4.53 -6.95
CA LEU A 127 5.67 5.11 -7.64
C LEU A 127 6.38 6.15 -6.75
N LEU A 128 7.71 6.14 -6.80
CA LEU A 128 8.62 7.04 -6.09
C LEU A 128 9.26 8.04 -7.07
N PRO A 129 9.33 9.33 -6.73
CA PRO A 129 10.04 10.29 -7.56
C PRO A 129 11.55 10.03 -7.51
N LEU A 130 12.23 10.20 -8.65
CA LEU A 130 13.67 9.95 -8.79
C LEU A 130 14.52 10.76 -7.80
N SER A 131 14.05 11.94 -7.39
CA SER A 131 14.69 12.80 -6.38
C SER A 131 14.89 12.15 -5.01
N ARG A 132 14.23 11.02 -4.73
CA ARG A 132 14.46 10.22 -3.52
C ARG A 132 15.74 9.39 -3.59
N PHE A 133 16.24 9.11 -4.79
CA PHE A 133 17.42 8.29 -5.05
C PHE A 133 18.66 9.14 -5.37
N LEU A 134 18.47 10.41 -5.74
CA LEU A 134 19.54 11.38 -5.92
C LEU A 134 19.90 12.06 -4.60
N GLN A 135 21.18 12.38 -4.41
CA GLN A 135 21.59 13.21 -3.28
C GLN A 135 20.93 14.58 -3.40
N GLN A 136 20.11 14.95 -2.42
CA GLN A 136 19.61 16.30 -2.34
C GLN A 136 20.79 17.24 -2.05
N PRO A 137 20.88 18.40 -2.72
CA PRO A 137 21.89 19.39 -2.37
C PRO A 137 21.71 19.75 -0.89
N LYS A 138 22.78 19.61 -0.10
CA LYS A 138 22.78 19.88 1.36
C LYS A 138 22.40 21.34 1.69
N TYR A 139 22.43 22.21 0.68
CA TYR A 139 22.12 23.62 0.79
C TYR A 139 21.17 24.00 -0.34
N VAL A 140 19.97 24.44 0.02
CA VAL A 140 19.19 25.32 -0.85
C VAL A 140 19.82 26.69 -0.67
N LEU A 141 20.74 27.08 -1.57
CA LEU A 141 21.17 28.46 -1.64
C LEU A 141 19.95 29.26 -2.11
N TYR A 142 19.27 29.91 -1.17
CA TYR A 142 18.28 30.92 -1.48
C TYR A 142 19.02 32.10 -2.09
N PHE A 143 19.38 32.01 -3.37
CA PHE A 143 19.86 33.17 -4.09
C PHE A 143 18.72 34.16 -4.20
N THR A 144 18.71 35.13 -3.30
CA THR A 144 17.80 36.27 -3.41
C THR A 144 18.42 37.19 -4.44
N VAL A 145 17.87 37.18 -5.67
CA VAL A 145 18.33 38.08 -6.73
C VAL A 145 17.89 39.50 -6.38
N PHE A 146 18.81 40.29 -5.81
CA PHE A 146 18.57 41.72 -5.60
C PHE A 146 19.02 42.49 -6.84
N LYS A 147 18.08 43.22 -7.45
CA LYS A 147 18.40 44.19 -8.50
C LYS A 147 18.85 45.49 -7.84
N LEU A 148 20.12 45.83 -8.00
CA LEU A 148 20.67 47.10 -7.54
C LEU A 148 20.17 48.26 -8.43
N PRO A 149 20.14 49.50 -7.91
CA PRO A 149 19.67 50.68 -8.64
C PRO A 149 20.43 50.99 -9.94
N ASN A 150 21.65 50.46 -10.08
CA ASN A 150 22.50 50.56 -11.27
C ASN A 150 22.27 49.43 -12.28
N GLY A 151 21.27 48.56 -12.08
CA GLY A 151 20.93 47.48 -13.00
C GLY A 151 21.77 46.20 -12.83
N VAL A 152 22.67 46.15 -11.86
CA VAL A 152 23.46 44.96 -11.52
C VAL A 152 22.65 44.04 -10.60
N TYR A 153 22.68 42.74 -10.86
CA TYR A 153 22.01 41.74 -10.01
C TYR A 153 23.05 41.11 -9.08
N MET A 154 22.80 41.15 -7.77
CA MET A 154 23.61 40.41 -6.79
C MET A 154 22.92 39.08 -6.41
N LEU A 155 23.73 38.03 -6.33
CA LEU A 155 23.37 36.71 -5.83
C LEU A 155 23.97 36.59 -4.41
N THR A 156 23.13 36.54 -3.38
CA THR A 156 23.54 36.24 -1.99
C THR A 156 22.96 34.92 -1.55
#